data_AF-A0A6J4L031-F1
#
_entry.id   AF-A0A6J4L031-F1
#
_cell.length_a   1.000
_cell.length_b   1.000
_cell.length_c   1.000
_cell.angle_alpha   90.00
_cell.angle_beta   90.00
_cell.angle_gamma   90.00
#
_symmetry.space_group_name_H-M   'P 1'
#
loop_
_entity.id
_entity.type
_entity.pdbx_description
1 polymer ?
#
loop_
_entity_poly.entity_id
_entity_poly.type
_entity_poly.pdbx_seq_one_letter_code
_entity_poly.pdbx_strand_id
1 'polypeptide(L)' 'MAQDQLEGEPEFPTDSDIDAVLYEFKGDAREAIRALLSDLATLASDYGGDVSHGYVRGWRPGWLMRRE' A
#
# COMPACT_ATOMS: atom_id res chain seq x y z
N MET A 1 22.20 16.07 -20.07
CA MET A 1 20.74 16.24 -20.01
C MET A 1 20.28 15.54 -18.75
N ALA A 2 20.33 16.24 -17.61
CA ALA A 2 19.84 15.72 -16.35
C ALA A 2 18.32 15.86 -16.38
N GLN A 3 17.63 14.72 -16.37
CA GLN A 3 16.20 14.68 -16.15
C GLN A 3 16.02 14.91 -14.65
N ASP A 4 16.01 16.18 -14.28
CA ASP A 4 15.68 16.67 -12.95
C ASP A 4 14.21 16.34 -12.69
N GLN A 5 14.01 15.18 -12.06
CA GLN A 5 13.05 14.96 -10.99
C GLN A 5 11.82 15.89 -11.00
N LEU A 6 10.87 15.64 -11.90
CA LEU A 6 9.48 16.02 -11.64
C LEU A 6 8.95 14.99 -10.63
N GLU A 7 9.19 15.22 -9.34
CA GLU A 7 8.36 14.65 -8.28
C GLU A 7 6.97 15.28 -8.45
N GLY A 8 6.17 14.68 -9.33
CA GLY A 8 4.77 15.01 -9.45
C GLY A 8 4.10 14.61 -8.14
N GLU A 9 3.47 15.57 -7.47
CA GLU A 9 2.42 15.33 -6.49
C GLU A 9 1.52 14.18 -6.97
N PRO A 10 1.02 13.31 -6.09
CA PRO A 10 0.09 12.27 -6.52
C PRO A 10 -1.06 12.95 -7.26
N GLU A 11 -1.21 12.64 -8.55
CA GLU A 11 -2.29 13.16 -9.35
C GLU A 11 -3.59 12.69 -8.72
N PHE A 12 -4.28 13.61 -8.03
CA PHE A 12 -5.59 13.30 -7.46
C PHE A 12 -6.52 12.91 -8.61
N PRO A 13 -7.37 11.88 -8.42
CA PRO A 13 -8.29 11.44 -9.46
C PRO A 13 -9.17 12.61 -9.91
N THR A 14 -9.35 12.72 -11.23
CA THR A 14 -10.22 13.74 -11.82
C THR A 14 -11.68 13.36 -11.61
N ASP A 15 -12.61 14.32 -11.81
CA ASP A 15 -14.04 14.04 -11.77
C ASP A 15 -14.44 12.93 -12.76
N SER A 16 -13.79 12.86 -13.92
CA SER A 16 -14.04 11.80 -14.91
C SER A 16 -13.61 10.42 -14.40
N ASP A 17 -12.56 10.34 -13.59
CA ASP A 17 -12.11 9.09 -12.99
C ASP A 17 -13.11 8.64 -11.90
N ILE A 18 -13.60 9.59 -11.10
CA ILE A 18 -14.62 9.35 -10.08
C ILE A 18 -15.92 8.84 -10.73
N ASP A 19 -16.36 9.50 -11.80
CA ASP A 19 -17.57 9.11 -12.54
C ASP A 19 -17.44 7.72 -13.17
N ALA A 20 -16.26 7.38 -13.70
CA ALA A 20 -16.00 6.05 -14.25
C ALA A 20 -16.11 4.96 -13.17
N VAL A 21 -15.55 5.20 -11.98
CA VAL A 21 -15.68 4.29 -10.83
C VAL A 21 -17.13 4.18 -10.39
N LEU A 22 -17.84 5.30 -10.21
CA LEU A 22 -19.25 5.26 -9.82
C LEU A 22 -20.10 4.51 -10.85
N TYR A 23 -19.83 4.67 -12.14
CA TYR A 23 -20.52 3.95 -13.20
C TYR A 23 -20.32 2.43 -13.12
N GLU A 24 -19.10 1.97 -12.83
CA GLU A 24 -18.78 0.54 -12.64
C GLU A 24 -19.63 -0.09 -11.52
N PHE A 25 -19.82 0.64 -10.42
CA PHE A 25 -20.64 0.21 -9.28
C PHE A 25 -22.12 0.60 -9.42
N LYS A 26 -22.59 0.95 -10.64
CA LYS A 26 -23.99 1.31 -10.93
C LYS A 26 -24.52 2.46 -10.08
N GLY A 27 -23.66 3.39 -9.70
CA GLY A 27 -23.96 4.53 -8.84
C GLY A 27 -24.00 4.23 -7.35
N ASP A 28 -23.70 3.00 -6.90
CA ASP A 28 -23.58 2.70 -5.48
C ASP A 28 -22.22 3.17 -4.94
N ALA A 29 -22.20 4.42 -4.46
CA ALA A 29 -21.01 5.03 -3.89
C ALA A 29 -20.45 4.27 -2.68
N ARG A 30 -21.29 3.56 -1.91
CA ARG A 30 -20.81 2.81 -0.73
C ARG A 30 -20.07 1.54 -1.15
N GLU A 31 -20.54 0.85 -2.17
CA GLU A 31 -19.83 -0.30 -2.74
C GLU A 31 -18.53 0.13 -3.41
N ALA A 32 -18.53 1.22 -4.18
CA ALA A 32 -17.33 1.76 -4.80
C ALA A 32 -16.24 2.10 -3.77
N ILE A 33 -16.60 2.81 -2.70
CA ILE A 33 -15.66 3.12 -1.61
C ILE A 33 -15.18 1.84 -0.91
N ARG A 34 -16.04 0.85 -0.71
CA ARG A 34 -15.65 -0.41 -0.08
C ARG A 34 -14.62 -1.16 -0.93
N ALA A 35 -14.83 -1.20 -2.25
CA ALA A 35 -13.88 -1.81 -3.18
C ALA A 35 -12.52 -1.11 -3.12
N LEU A 36 -12.51 0.22 -3.22
CA LEU A 36 -11.27 1.02 -3.14
C LEU A 36 -10.49 0.78 -1.84
N LEU A 37 -11.18 0.75 -0.70
CA LEU A 37 -10.55 0.50 0.60
C LEU A 37 -10.02 -0.94 0.71
N SER A 38 -10.68 -1.91 0.07
CA SER A 38 -10.21 -3.30 0.00
C SER A 38 -8.92 -3.41 -0.83
N ASP A 39 -8.85 -2.71 -1.96
CA ASP A 39 -7.65 -2.67 -2.80
C ASP A 39 -6.48 -2.01 -2.07
N LEU A 40 -6.72 -0.89 -1.38
CA LEU A 40 -5.71 -0.23 -0.55
C LEU A 40 -5.21 -1.13 0.59
N ALA A 41 -6.09 -1.88 1.24
CA ALA A 41 -5.68 -2.83 2.28
C ALA A 41 -4.80 -3.96 1.71
N THR A 42 -5.10 -4.41 0.49
CA THR A 42 -4.29 -5.42 -0.20
C THR A 42 -2.91 -4.88 -0.53
N LEU A 43 -2.83 -3.69 -1.14
CA LEU A 43 -1.56 -3.03 -1.46
C LEU A 43 -0.72 -2.74 -0.21
N ALA A 44 -1.35 -2.32 0.89
CA ALA A 44 -0.68 -2.11 2.17
C ALA A 44 -0.15 -3.41 2.79
N SER A 45 -0.90 -4.51 2.66
CA SER A 45 -0.49 -5.84 3.11
C SER A 45 0.70 -6.35 2.31
N ASP A 46 0.66 -6.19 0.98
CA ASP A 46 1.75 -6.60 0.08
C ASP A 46 3.02 -5.79 0.35
N TYR A 47 2.90 -4.47 0.55
CA TYR A 47 4.02 -3.64 0.95
C TYR A 47 4.63 -4.08 2.29
N GLY A 48 3.81 -4.47 3.27
CA GLY A 48 4.29 -5.01 4.54
C GLY A 48 5.05 -6.33 4.41
N GLY A 49 4.74 -7.15 3.40
CA GLY A 49 5.41 -8.41 3.09
C GLY A 49 6.69 -8.26 2.26
N ASP A 50 6.70 -7.32 1.31
CA ASP A 50 7.83 -7.06 0.41
C ASP A 50 8.93 -6.23 1.06
N VAL A 51 8.63 -5.50 2.14
CA VAL A 51 9.66 -4.90 2.98
C VAL A 51 10.20 -5.95 3.96
N SER A 52 11.23 -6.67 3.53
CA SER A 52 12.17 -7.33 4.44
C SER A 52 12.69 -6.26 5.41
N HIS A 53 12.19 -6.25 6.64
CA HIS A 53 12.79 -5.50 7.75
C HIS A 53 14.12 -6.18 8.05
N GLY A 54 15.13 -5.89 7.23
CA GLY A 54 16.43 -6.54 7.26
C GLY A 54 16.94 -6.65 8.70
N TYR A 55 17.32 -7.87 9.09
CA TYR A 55 17.97 -8.23 10.34
C TYR A 55 17.53 -7.40 11.57
N VAL A 56 16.53 -7.88 12.31
CA VAL A 56 16.22 -7.37 13.65
C VAL A 56 17.47 -7.54 14.52
N ARG A 57 18.22 -6.46 14.71
CA ARG A 57 19.42 -6.41 15.56
C ARG A 57 18.98 -6.62 17.01
N GLY A 58 19.05 -7.86 17.48
CA GLY A 58 18.64 -8.23 18.84
C GLY A 58 17.88 -9.56 18.94
N TRP A 59 17.48 -10.18 17.82
CA TRP A 59 16.89 -11.51 17.89
C TRP A 59 17.97 -12.55 18.22
N ARG A 60 17.97 -13.03 19.46
CA ARG A 60 18.74 -14.20 19.89
C ARG A 60 17.77 -15.37 20.04
N PRO A 61 17.90 -16.44 19.23
CA PRO A 61 17.08 -17.61 19.45
C PRO A 61 17.42 -18.23 20.82
N GLY A 62 16.40 -18.67 21.56
CA GLY A 62 16.52 -19.06 22.98
C GLY A 62 17.52 -20.18 23.28
N TRP A 63 17.95 -20.95 22.28
CA TRP A 63 19.04 -21.93 22.41
C TRP A 63 20.43 -21.29 22.56
N LEU A 64 20.57 -19.99 22.25
CA LEU A 64 21.82 -19.23 22.35
C LEU A 64 22.03 -18.59 23.74
N MET A 65 21.12 -18.80 24.71
CA MET A 65 21.22 -18.28 26.09
C MET A 65 21.37 -19.39 27.14
N ARG A 66 22.13 -20.46 26.84
CA ARG A 66 22.54 -21.42 27.86
C ARG A 66 24.06 -21.42 28.01
N ARG A 67 24.55 -20.67 29.00
CA ARG A 67 25.85 -20.91 29.63
C ARG A 67 25.67 -20.84 31.15
N GLU A 68 25.94 -22.00 31.75
CA GLU A 68 26.52 -22.30 33.07
C GLU A 68 26.11 -21.47 34.28
#